data_AF-X1RDP7-F1
#
_entry.id   AF-X1RDP7-F1
#
_cell.length_a   1.000
_cell.length_b   1.000
_cell.length_c   1.000
_cell.angle_alpha   90.00
_cell.angle_beta   90.00
_cell.angle_gamma   90.00
#
_symmetry.space_group_name_H-M   'P 1'
#
loop_
_entity.id
_entity.type
_entity.pdbx_description
1 polymer ?
#
loop_
_entity_poly.entity_id
_entity_poly.type
_entity_poly.pdbx_seq_one_letter_code
_entity_poly.pdbx_strand_id
1 'polypeptide(L)'
;MRDITLVEGTNERNVQLVPIALVGWILPTGHIDVRDEWKNEAEAYDGDLSTSAGTWVAKYTGGHLVLTLDPPISCSKVRVYAASYHYFEWLDPDLSIDIFYDGAWRNIWSGLIPKKTWVEIPIPAGTKLVSAARVKGNEITNTYLYEFNFWSEG
;
A
#
# COMPACT_ATOMS: atom_id res chain seq x y z
N MET A 1 -33.50 -14.67 62.00
CA MET A 1 -32.67 -13.78 61.17
C MET A 1 -32.40 -14.57 59.90
N ARG A 2 -32.98 -14.19 58.76
CA ARG A 2 -32.83 -14.93 57.50
C ARG A 2 -31.71 -14.26 56.71
N ASP A 3 -30.65 -15.01 56.44
CA ASP A 3 -29.53 -14.57 55.61
C ASP A 3 -30.01 -14.34 54.17
N ILE A 4 -29.71 -13.14 53.66
CA ILE A 4 -29.90 -12.76 52.26
C ILE A 4 -28.60 -13.12 51.54
N THR A 5 -28.65 -14.13 50.68
CA THR A 5 -27.55 -14.46 49.78
C THR A 5 -27.59 -13.50 48.59
N LEU A 6 -26.59 -12.64 48.45
CA LEU A 6 -26.35 -11.88 47.22
C LEU A 6 -25.80 -12.83 46.17
N VAL A 7 -26.53 -13.00 45.07
CA VAL A 7 -26.04 -13.66 43.86
C VAL A 7 -25.40 -12.58 42.99
N GLU A 8 -24.07 -12.57 42.92
CA GLU A 8 -23.34 -11.72 41.98
C GLU A 8 -23.56 -12.24 40.55
N GLY A 9 -24.40 -11.55 39.80
CA GLY A 9 -24.52 -11.77 38.36
C GLY A 9 -23.31 -11.16 37.65
N THR A 10 -22.48 -11.99 37.05
CA THR A 10 -21.42 -11.57 36.12
C THR A 10 -22.07 -11.00 34.86
N ASN A 11 -22.31 -9.68 34.86
CA ASN A 11 -22.66 -8.92 33.66
C ASN A 11 -21.42 -8.80 32.77
N GLU A 12 -21.04 -9.90 32.12
CA GLU A 12 -20.12 -9.84 30.98
C GLU A 12 -20.87 -9.20 29.81
N ARG A 13 -20.82 -7.87 29.75
CA ARG A 13 -21.15 -7.16 28.51
C ARG A 13 -20.11 -7.61 27.49
N ASN A 14 -20.53 -8.48 26.57
CA ASN A 14 -19.86 -8.70 25.29
C ASN A 14 -19.78 -7.34 24.57
N VAL A 15 -18.74 -6.56 24.85
CA VAL A 15 -18.40 -5.38 24.08
C VAL A 15 -17.81 -5.91 22.78
N GLN A 16 -18.68 -6.11 21.79
CA GLN A 16 -18.26 -6.33 20.43
C GLN A 16 -17.63 -5.02 19.95
N LEU A 17 -16.30 -4.93 20.03
CA LEU A 17 -15.55 -3.81 19.47
C LEU A 17 -15.78 -3.85 17.96
N VAL A 18 -16.65 -2.97 17.47
CA VAL A 18 -16.78 -2.75 16.03
C VAL A 18 -15.51 -2.01 15.61
N PRO A 19 -14.67 -2.56 14.71
CA PRO A 19 -13.55 -1.80 14.20
C PRO A 19 -14.10 -0.53 13.54
N ILE A 20 -13.69 0.63 14.05
CA ILE A 20 -13.98 1.90 13.41
C ILE A 20 -13.22 1.85 12.09
N ALA A 21 -13.95 1.75 10.99
CA ALA A 21 -13.36 1.81 9.68
C ALA A 21 -12.77 3.23 9.50
N LEU A 22 -11.45 3.28 9.41
CA LEU A 22 -10.70 4.54 9.37
C LEU A 22 -10.85 5.14 7.98
N VAL A 23 -11.37 6.36 7.88
CA VAL A 23 -11.37 7.13 6.63
C VAL A 23 -10.04 7.87 6.52
N GLY A 24 -9.32 7.69 5.41
CA GLY A 24 -8.06 8.40 5.16
C GLY A 24 -6.97 7.55 4.51
N TRP A 25 -5.74 8.07 4.51
CA TRP A 25 -4.58 7.37 3.95
C TRP A 25 -4.11 6.26 4.88
N ILE A 26 -4.10 5.03 4.38
CA ILE A 26 -3.67 3.81 5.06
C ILE A 26 -2.41 3.28 4.41
N LEU A 27 -1.44 2.88 5.25
CA LEU A 27 -0.23 2.21 4.81
C LEU A 27 -0.53 0.76 4.43
N PRO A 28 0.14 0.18 3.42
CA PRO A 28 0.23 -1.26 3.29
C PRO A 28 0.57 -1.96 4.62
N THR A 29 0.06 -3.17 4.78
CA THR A 29 0.33 -4.03 5.95
C THR A 29 1.47 -5.02 5.72
N GLY A 30 1.94 -5.14 4.47
CA GLY A 30 2.97 -6.09 4.07
C GLY A 30 3.35 -5.93 2.60
N HIS A 31 4.27 -6.79 2.16
CA HIS A 31 4.71 -6.85 0.77
C HIS A 31 5.01 -8.28 0.31
N ILE A 32 5.06 -8.46 -1.01
CA ILE A 32 5.58 -9.67 -1.67
C ILE A 32 6.47 -9.21 -2.83
N ASP A 33 7.73 -9.63 -2.84
CA ASP A 33 8.60 -9.55 -4.00
C ASP A 33 8.90 -10.97 -4.50
N VAL A 34 8.19 -11.38 -5.54
CA VAL A 34 8.30 -12.74 -6.11
C VAL A 34 9.67 -12.96 -6.78
N ARG A 35 10.33 -11.89 -7.24
CA ARG A 35 11.58 -11.99 -7.99
C ARG A 35 12.81 -11.59 -7.18
N ASP A 36 12.63 -11.12 -5.95
CA ASP A 36 13.72 -10.62 -5.08
C ASP A 36 14.55 -9.50 -5.76
N GLU A 37 13.90 -8.69 -6.59
CA GLU A 37 14.48 -7.60 -7.38
C GLU A 37 14.41 -6.24 -6.67
N TRP A 38 13.47 -6.09 -5.75
CA TRP A 38 13.34 -4.97 -4.84
C TRP A 38 14.17 -5.23 -3.57
N LYS A 39 14.58 -4.15 -2.92
CA LYS A 39 15.31 -4.17 -1.65
C LYS A 39 14.66 -3.19 -0.71
N ASN A 40 14.74 -3.48 0.59
CA ASN A 40 14.16 -2.68 1.65
C ASN A 40 12.67 -2.44 1.43
N GLU A 41 11.93 -3.49 1.09
CA GLU A 41 10.54 -3.44 0.64
C GLU A 41 9.61 -2.78 1.66
N ALA A 42 9.90 -2.92 2.96
CA ALA A 42 9.16 -2.26 4.02
C ALA A 42 9.31 -0.73 4.01
N GLU A 43 10.40 -0.20 3.47
CA GLU A 43 10.64 1.25 3.32
C GLU A 43 9.75 1.87 2.23
N ALA A 44 8.95 1.10 1.48
CA ALA A 44 7.93 1.64 0.59
C ALA A 44 6.64 2.05 1.31
N TYR A 45 6.52 1.77 2.61
CA TYR A 45 5.30 1.99 3.38
C TYR A 45 5.52 2.19 4.89
N ASP A 46 6.66 2.78 5.27
CA ASP A 46 7.04 2.99 6.67
C ASP A 46 6.61 4.37 7.22
N GLY A 47 6.07 5.25 6.38
CA GLY A 47 5.67 6.61 6.73
C GLY A 47 6.81 7.63 6.70
N ASP A 48 8.00 7.26 6.21
CA ASP A 48 9.19 8.10 6.14
C ASP A 48 9.60 8.37 4.68
N LEU A 49 9.45 9.62 4.23
CA LEU A 49 9.83 10.01 2.87
C LEU A 49 11.35 10.06 2.62
N SER A 50 12.18 9.73 3.61
CA SER A 50 13.64 9.70 3.50
C SER A 50 14.22 8.31 3.24
N THR A 51 13.44 7.25 3.45
CA THR A 51 13.75 5.85 3.17
C THR A 51 13.04 5.39 1.89
N SER A 52 13.47 4.29 1.28
CA SER A 52 12.82 3.80 0.05
C SER A 52 13.12 2.35 -0.26
N ALA A 53 12.09 1.64 -0.73
CA ALA A 53 12.32 0.40 -1.46
C ALA A 53 12.94 0.70 -2.83
N GLY A 54 13.93 -0.09 -3.24
CA GLY A 54 14.71 0.19 -4.44
C GLY A 54 14.94 -1.01 -5.33
N THR A 55 14.91 -0.80 -6.65
CA THR A 55 15.46 -1.75 -7.62
C THR A 55 16.86 -1.31 -8.05
N TRP A 56 17.70 -2.29 -8.38
CA TRP A 56 19.03 -2.04 -8.93
C TRP A 56 19.08 -2.48 -10.39
N VAL A 57 19.48 -1.58 -11.28
CA VAL A 57 19.53 -1.79 -12.73
C VAL A 57 20.25 -3.08 -13.13
N ALA A 58 21.30 -3.46 -12.41
CA ALA A 58 22.08 -4.67 -12.68
C ALA A 58 21.32 -5.98 -12.42
N LYS A 59 20.20 -5.94 -11.68
CA LYS A 59 19.41 -7.11 -11.27
C LYS A 59 17.94 -7.03 -11.68
N TYR A 60 17.47 -5.87 -12.12
CA TYR A 60 16.07 -5.62 -12.39
C TYR A 60 15.65 -6.18 -13.76
N THR A 61 14.58 -6.99 -13.79
CA THR A 61 14.04 -7.60 -15.01
C THR A 61 12.54 -7.29 -15.21
N GLY A 62 12.01 -6.33 -14.46
CA GLY A 62 10.60 -5.95 -14.50
C GLY A 62 9.72 -6.66 -13.48
N GLY A 63 10.30 -7.10 -12.35
CA GLY A 63 9.54 -7.62 -11.20
C GLY A 63 8.67 -6.55 -10.54
N HIS A 64 7.46 -6.94 -10.13
CA HIS A 64 6.60 -6.05 -9.36
C HIS A 64 6.89 -6.20 -7.87
N LEU A 65 6.88 -5.09 -7.13
CA LEU A 65 6.66 -5.10 -5.70
C LEU A 65 5.15 -5.10 -5.45
N VAL A 66 4.65 -6.14 -4.79
CA VAL A 66 3.25 -6.22 -4.37
C VAL A 66 3.15 -5.68 -2.95
N LEU A 67 2.23 -4.75 -2.71
CA LEU A 67 1.92 -4.15 -1.42
C LEU A 67 0.54 -4.64 -0.97
N THR A 68 0.45 -5.24 0.22
CA THR A 68 -0.74 -5.98 0.67
C THR A 68 -1.50 -5.27 1.77
N LEU A 69 -2.82 -5.48 1.80
CA LEU A 69 -3.73 -5.06 2.86
C LEU A 69 -4.40 -6.30 3.47
N ASP A 70 -4.23 -6.47 4.78
CA ASP A 70 -4.95 -7.47 5.57
C ASP A 70 -5.54 -6.81 6.83
N PRO A 71 -6.87 -6.60 6.90
CA PRO A 71 -7.88 -6.99 5.91
C PRO A 71 -7.92 -6.08 4.67
N PRO A 72 -8.58 -6.51 3.57
CA PRO A 72 -8.90 -5.63 2.44
C PRO A 72 -9.76 -4.43 2.87
N ILE A 73 -9.61 -3.30 2.18
CA ILE A 73 -10.31 -2.05 2.52
C ILE A 73 -11.19 -1.54 1.37
N SER A 74 -12.22 -0.75 1.71
CA SER A 74 -12.99 0.03 0.74
C SER A 74 -12.12 1.19 0.24
N CYS A 75 -11.63 1.12 -0.99
CA CYS A 75 -10.61 2.02 -1.53
C CYS A 75 -11.04 2.64 -2.86
N SER A 76 -10.85 3.95 -3.02
CA SER A 76 -11.19 4.70 -4.24
C SER A 76 -9.98 5.25 -5.00
N LYS A 77 -8.84 5.39 -4.34
CA LYS A 77 -7.60 5.93 -4.90
C LYS A 77 -6.38 5.47 -4.13
N VAL A 78 -5.23 5.55 -4.77
CA VAL A 78 -3.92 5.36 -4.13
C VAL A 78 -3.09 6.62 -4.30
N ARG A 79 -1.98 6.69 -3.58
CA ARG A 79 -0.93 7.67 -3.85
C ARG A 79 0.44 7.02 -3.84
N VAL A 80 1.35 7.59 -4.62
CA VAL A 80 2.72 7.12 -4.78
C VAL A 80 3.70 8.28 -4.68
N TYR A 81 4.84 8.04 -4.04
CA TYR A 81 5.98 8.94 -3.97
C TYR A 81 7.23 8.16 -4.40
N ALA A 82 7.78 8.48 -5.58
CA ALA A 82 8.89 7.73 -6.15
C ALA A 82 9.87 8.63 -6.91
N ALA A 83 11.04 8.09 -7.23
CA ALA A 83 12.00 8.69 -8.15
C ALA A 83 12.77 7.60 -8.90
N SER A 84 13.34 7.94 -10.06
CA SER A 84 14.39 7.12 -10.68
C SER A 84 15.75 7.76 -10.47
N TYR A 85 16.81 6.95 -10.44
CA TYR A 85 18.18 7.44 -10.42
C TYR A 85 18.99 6.82 -11.55
N HIS A 86 19.61 7.67 -12.36
CA HIS A 86 20.40 7.25 -13.50
C HIS A 86 21.48 8.30 -13.83
N TYR A 87 22.69 7.86 -14.18
CA TYR A 87 23.84 8.74 -14.48
C TYR A 87 24.03 9.93 -13.51
N PHE A 88 23.96 9.65 -12.21
CA PHE A 88 24.11 10.64 -11.15
C PHE A 88 22.99 11.70 -11.04
N GLU A 89 21.85 11.47 -11.68
CA GLU A 89 20.71 12.37 -11.68
C GLU A 89 19.43 11.69 -11.17
N TRP A 90 18.61 12.46 -10.44
CA TRP A 90 17.26 12.07 -10.05
C TRP A 90 16.27 12.47 -11.15
N LEU A 91 15.49 11.50 -11.61
CA LEU A 91 14.55 11.63 -12.74
C LEU A 91 13.13 11.26 -12.33
N ASP A 92 12.17 11.73 -13.13
CA ASP A 92 10.78 11.30 -13.07
C ASP A 92 10.70 9.81 -13.43
N PRO A 93 10.18 8.94 -12.56
CA PRO A 93 10.12 7.51 -12.83
C PRO A 93 8.94 7.18 -13.74
N ASP A 94 9.16 6.31 -14.73
CA ASP A 94 8.10 5.66 -15.49
C ASP A 94 7.64 4.39 -14.77
N LEU A 95 6.40 4.38 -14.30
CA LEU A 95 5.84 3.31 -13.46
C LEU A 95 4.59 2.71 -14.07
N SER A 96 4.36 1.43 -13.81
CA SER A 96 3.05 0.78 -13.90
C SER A 96 2.52 0.47 -12.51
N ILE A 97 1.25 0.80 -12.27
CA ILE A 97 0.55 0.56 -11.00
C ILE A 97 -0.74 -0.18 -11.30
N ASP A 98 -0.89 -1.36 -10.70
CA ASP A 98 -2.11 -2.15 -10.77
C ASP A 98 -2.71 -2.34 -9.37
N ILE A 99 -4.03 -2.41 -9.31
CA ILE A 99 -4.78 -2.68 -8.07
C ILE A 99 -5.48 -4.03 -8.20
N PHE A 100 -5.47 -4.82 -7.12
CA PHE A 100 -6.20 -6.08 -7.04
C PHE A 100 -7.57 -5.86 -6.39
N TYR A 101 -8.62 -6.06 -7.19
CA TYR A 101 -10.02 -6.07 -6.75
C TYR A 101 -10.83 -6.97 -7.68
N ASP A 102 -12.00 -7.43 -7.23
CA ASP A 102 -12.88 -8.34 -8.00
C ASP A 102 -12.13 -9.58 -8.54
N GLY A 103 -11.13 -10.07 -7.79
CA GLY A 103 -10.34 -11.25 -8.12
C GLY A 103 -9.30 -11.07 -9.24
N ALA A 104 -9.01 -9.84 -9.68
CA ALA A 104 -8.08 -9.58 -10.78
C ALA A 104 -7.22 -8.34 -10.56
N TRP A 105 -6.02 -8.35 -11.16
CA TRP A 105 -5.17 -7.15 -11.29
C TRP A 105 -5.72 -6.23 -12.38
N ARG A 106 -5.80 -4.94 -12.08
CA ARG A 106 -6.30 -3.89 -12.99
C ARG A 106 -5.31 -2.73 -13.01
N ASN A 107 -4.74 -2.44 -14.17
CA ASN A 107 -3.87 -1.28 -14.34
C ASN A 107 -4.67 0.01 -14.16
N ILE A 108 -4.17 0.91 -13.31
CA ILE A 108 -4.74 2.24 -13.09
C ILE A 108 -3.80 3.36 -13.54
N TRP A 109 -2.52 3.04 -13.74
CA TRP A 109 -1.52 3.98 -14.22
C TRP A 109 -0.42 3.26 -14.99
N SER A 110 0.02 3.89 -16.09
CA SER A 110 1.26 3.57 -16.80
C SER A 110 1.85 4.87 -17.36
N GLY A 111 3.07 5.22 -16.96
CA GLY A 111 3.78 6.40 -17.45
C GLY A 111 4.57 7.14 -16.36
N LEU A 112 5.14 8.27 -16.75
CA LEU A 112 5.95 9.14 -15.90
C LEU A 112 5.13 9.81 -14.79
N ILE A 113 5.64 9.78 -13.58
CA ILE A 113 5.17 10.64 -12.49
C ILE A 113 6.25 11.65 -12.08
N PRO A 114 5.90 12.84 -11.57
CA PRO A 114 6.88 13.78 -11.04
C PRO A 114 7.67 13.15 -9.89
N LYS A 115 9.00 13.17 -9.97
CA LYS A 115 9.85 12.62 -8.92
C LYS A 115 9.61 13.31 -7.59
N LYS A 116 9.71 12.54 -6.51
CA LYS A 116 9.66 13.02 -5.14
C LYS A 116 8.47 13.93 -4.85
N THR A 117 7.34 13.60 -5.46
CA THR A 117 6.08 14.33 -5.34
C THR A 117 4.96 13.33 -5.13
N TRP A 118 4.04 13.65 -4.24
CA TRP A 118 2.84 12.85 -4.08
C TRP A 118 1.95 12.91 -5.33
N VAL A 119 1.70 11.76 -5.93
CA VAL A 119 0.74 11.62 -7.03
C VAL A 119 -0.42 10.77 -6.57
N GLU A 120 -1.62 11.35 -6.56
CA GLU A 120 -2.86 10.63 -6.29
C GLU A 120 -3.44 10.07 -7.59
N ILE A 121 -3.80 8.79 -7.58
CA ILE A 121 -4.26 8.07 -8.76
C ILE A 121 -5.62 7.45 -8.41
N PRO A 122 -6.73 7.92 -9.01
CA PRO A 122 -8.04 7.34 -8.78
C PRO A 122 -8.14 5.94 -9.39
N ILE A 123 -8.92 5.06 -8.75
CA ILE A 123 -9.35 3.82 -9.37
C ILE A 123 -10.46 4.18 -10.36
N PRO A 124 -10.30 3.95 -11.68
CA PRO A 124 -11.28 4.40 -12.68
C PRO A 124 -12.67 3.77 -12.51
N ALA A 125 -12.73 2.59 -11.89
CA ALA A 125 -13.96 1.88 -11.59
C ALA A 125 -14.68 2.38 -10.31
N GLY A 126 -14.19 3.46 -9.69
CA GLY A 126 -14.68 3.97 -8.42
C GLY A 126 -14.21 3.16 -7.22
N THR A 127 -14.92 3.28 -6.10
CA THR A 127 -14.61 2.58 -4.85
C THR A 127 -14.74 1.06 -5.01
N LYS A 128 -13.72 0.34 -4.57
CA LYS A 128 -13.62 -1.13 -4.64
C LYS A 128 -13.08 -1.70 -3.35
N LEU A 129 -13.40 -2.96 -3.07
CA LEU A 129 -12.75 -3.71 -2.02
C LEU A 129 -11.36 -4.15 -2.52
N VAL A 130 -10.31 -3.50 -2.02
CA VAL A 130 -8.93 -3.67 -2.47
C VAL A 130 -8.12 -4.41 -1.41
N SER A 131 -7.40 -5.46 -1.84
CA SER A 131 -6.50 -6.22 -0.96
C SER A 131 -5.02 -6.05 -1.28
N ALA A 132 -4.68 -5.50 -2.45
CA ALA A 132 -3.29 -5.24 -2.82
C ALA A 132 -3.16 -4.21 -3.95
N ALA A 133 -1.97 -3.60 -4.01
CA ALA A 133 -1.46 -2.90 -5.18
C ALA A 133 -0.15 -3.56 -5.62
N ARG A 134 0.25 -3.38 -6.88
CA ARG A 134 1.59 -3.74 -7.32
C ARG A 134 2.20 -2.63 -8.16
N VAL A 135 3.48 -2.37 -7.93
CA VAL A 135 4.25 -1.30 -8.56
C VAL A 135 5.43 -1.90 -9.30
N LYS A 136 5.72 -1.38 -10.49
CA LYS A 136 6.86 -1.80 -11.33
C LYS A 136 7.41 -0.59 -12.08
N GLY A 137 8.74 -0.43 -12.10
CA GLY A 137 9.41 0.49 -13.02
C GLY A 137 9.38 -0.03 -14.47
N ASN A 138 9.00 0.80 -15.43
CA ASN A 138 8.90 0.39 -16.84
C ASN A 138 10.23 0.44 -17.58
N GLU A 139 11.19 1.20 -17.05
CA GLU A 139 12.54 1.31 -17.60
C GLU A 139 13.54 0.46 -16.80
N ILE A 140 14.64 0.09 -17.46
CA ILE A 140 15.78 -0.58 -16.81
C ILE A 140 16.69 0.50 -16.23
N THR A 141 16.21 1.18 -15.19
CA THR A 141 16.94 2.15 -14.35
C THR A 141 16.71 1.83 -12.88
N ASN A 142 17.46 2.44 -11.96
CA ASN A 142 17.17 2.26 -10.53
C ASN A 142 15.86 3.00 -10.21
N THR A 143 14.84 2.27 -9.79
CA THR A 143 13.57 2.83 -9.32
C THR A 143 13.59 2.84 -7.80
N TYR A 144 13.23 3.98 -7.19
CA TYR A 144 13.08 4.14 -5.75
C TYR A 144 11.63 4.49 -5.43
N LEU A 145 10.95 3.61 -4.70
CA LEU A 145 9.62 3.83 -4.16
C LEU A 145 9.77 4.21 -2.68
N TYR A 146 9.59 5.50 -2.38
CA TYR A 146 9.72 6.02 -1.02
C TYR A 146 8.47 5.75 -0.21
N GLU A 147 7.29 5.90 -0.80
CA GLU A 147 6.06 5.69 -0.06
C GLU A 147 4.89 5.37 -0.99
N PHE A 148 3.97 4.53 -0.50
CA PHE A 148 2.73 4.19 -1.15
C PHE A 148 1.60 4.08 -0.12
N ASN A 149 0.45 4.69 -0.39
CA ASN A 149 -0.72 4.59 0.49
C ASN A 149 -1.99 4.30 -0.30
N PHE A 150 -2.93 3.67 0.38
CA PHE A 150 -4.30 3.49 -0.08
C PHE A 150 -5.21 4.51 0.61
N TRP A 151 -6.23 5.01 -0.09
CA TRP A 151 -7.29 5.78 0.55
C TRP A 151 -8.41 4.85 1.00
N SER A 152 -8.71 4.82 2.29
CA SER A 152 -9.85 4.12 2.86
C SER A 152 -11.07 5.04 2.93
N GLU A 153 -12.21 4.55 2.45
CA GLU A 153 -13.51 5.23 2.51
C GLU A 153 -14.30 4.96 3.81
N GLY A 154 -13.73 4.14 4.70
CA GLY A 154 -14.44 3.63 5.89
C GLY A 154 -15.46 2.54 5.57
#